data_AF-A0A836VAS8-F1
#
_entry.id   AF-A0A836VAS8-F1
#
_cell.length_a   1.000
_cell.length_b   1.000
_cell.length_c   1.000
_cell.angle_alpha   90.00
_cell.angle_beta   90.00
_cell.angle_gamma   90.00
#
_symmetry.space_group_name_H-M   'P 1'
#
loop_
_entity.id
_entity.type
_entity.pdbx_description
1 polymer ?
#
loop_
_entity_poly.entity_id
_entity_poly.type
_entity_poly.pdbx_seq_one_letter_code
_entity_poly.pdbx_strand_id
1 'polypeptide(L)'
;MMVLEELKDLIDDEIVPKLSAFLDERNYIPGRISDRVSSDAFWSQPVSILAYFLVHDYSYRVKDAWPFSESEDALAMVYSDLGKKFTN
;
A
#
# COMPACT_ATOMS: atom_id res chain seq x y z
N MET A 1 15.69 -1.88 9.35
CA MET A 1 14.59 -0.97 9.68
C MET A 1 13.29 -1.71 9.43
N MET A 2 12.39 -1.82 10.41
CA MET A 2 11.13 -2.54 10.23
C MET A 2 10.06 -1.60 9.66
N VAL A 3 9.39 -2.05 8.61
CA VAL A 3 8.29 -1.34 7.92
C VAL A 3 7.22 -0.85 8.90
N LEU A 4 6.89 -1.68 9.89
CA LEU A 4 5.87 -1.40 10.88
C LEU A 4 6.27 -0.28 11.85
N GLU A 5 7.57 -0.06 12.09
CA GLU A 5 8.03 1.00 13.00
C GLU A 5 7.88 2.39 12.39
N GLU A 6 8.17 2.53 11.09
CA GLU A 6 8.00 3.78 10.34
C GLU A 6 6.52 4.15 10.15
N LEU A 7 5.66 3.13 10.11
CA LEU A 7 4.23 3.28 9.84
C LEU A 7 3.35 3.26 11.09
N LYS A 8 3.96 3.14 12.28
CA LYS A 8 3.23 2.98 13.55
C LYS A 8 2.20 4.07 13.81
N ASP A 9 2.46 5.30 13.36
CA ASP A 9 1.56 6.44 13.57
C ASP A 9 0.31 6.39 12.66
N LEU A 10 0.33 5.49 11.67
CA LEU A 10 -0.77 5.21 10.73
C LEU A 10 -1.45 3.88 11.02
N ILE A 11 -0.94 3.09 11.98
CA ILE A 11 -1.42 1.75 12.32
C ILE A 11 -2.01 1.80 13.73
N ASP A 12 -3.34 1.70 13.82
CA ASP A 12 -4.07 1.57 15.08
C ASP A 12 -4.57 0.13 15.30
N ASP A 13 -5.12 -0.15 16.49
CA ASP A 13 -5.63 -1.48 16.85
C ASP A 13 -6.79 -1.93 15.93
N GLU A 14 -7.42 -0.99 15.23
CA GLU A 14 -8.51 -1.24 14.29
C GLU A 14 -8.02 -1.53 12.85
N ILE A 15 -6.70 -1.57 12.63
CA ILE A 15 -6.13 -1.79 11.28
C ILE A 15 -6.57 -3.11 10.67
N VAL A 16 -6.62 -4.19 11.45
CA VAL A 16 -6.96 -5.53 10.94
C VAL A 16 -8.41 -5.60 10.44
N PRO A 17 -9.43 -5.20 11.24
CA PRO A 17 -10.80 -5.19 10.74
C PRO A 17 -11.00 -4.21 9.58
N LYS A 18 -10.37 -3.03 9.60
CA LYS A 18 -10.43 -2.07 8.49
C LYS A 18 -9.80 -2.64 7.21
N LEU A 19 -8.67 -3.32 7.32
CA LEU A 19 -7.98 -3.93 6.19
C LEU A 19 -8.81 -5.06 5.57
N SER A 20 -9.45 -5.89 6.39
CA SER A 20 -10.34 -6.94 5.90
C SER A 20 -11.51 -6.35 5.12
N ALA A 21 -12.21 -5.36 5.70
CA ALA A 21 -13.32 -4.69 5.03
C ALA A 21 -12.87 -3.99 3.73
N PHE A 22 -11.70 -3.36 3.75
CA PHE A 22 -11.12 -2.71 2.57
C PHE A 22 -10.87 -3.70 1.42
N LEU A 23 -10.32 -4.89 1.72
CA LEU A 23 -10.07 -5.91 0.71
C LEU A 23 -11.35 -6.55 0.19
N ASP A 24 -12.38 -6.70 1.04
CA ASP A 24 -13.70 -7.19 0.62
C ASP A 24 -14.37 -6.21 -0.35
N GLU A 25 -14.29 -4.91 -0.08
CA GLU A 25 -14.81 -3.86 -0.97
C GLU A 25 -14.00 -3.72 -2.27
N ARG A 26 -12.71 -4.04 -2.24
CA ARG A 26 -11.76 -3.89 -3.36
C ARG A 26 -11.11 -5.22 -3.73
N ASN A 27 -11.95 -6.20 -4.02
CA ASN A 27 -11.56 -7.56 -4.37
C ASN A 27 -10.64 -7.69 -5.61
N TYR A 28 -10.42 -6.61 -6.36
CA TYR A 28 -9.46 -6.56 -7.47
C TYR A 28 -8.00 -6.47 -7.01
N ILE A 29 -7.75 -5.97 -5.79
CA ILE A 29 -6.39 -5.71 -5.28
C ILE A 29 -5.55 -7.00 -5.23
N PRO A 30 -6.04 -8.13 -4.69
CA PRO A 30 -5.28 -9.38 -4.73
C PRO A 30 -4.87 -9.82 -6.14
N GLY A 31 -5.75 -9.62 -7.13
CA GLY A 31 -5.44 -9.89 -8.54
C GLY A 31 -4.31 -9.00 -9.06
N ARG A 32 -4.39 -7.68 -8.79
CA ARG A 32 -3.34 -6.71 -9.18
C ARG A 32 -1.98 -7.03 -8.56
N ILE A 33 -1.95 -7.46 -7.31
CA ILE A 33 -0.72 -7.87 -6.63
C ILE A 33 -0.18 -9.14 -7.29
N SER A 34 -1.03 -10.17 -7.45
CA SER A 34 -0.66 -11.44 -8.05
C SER A 34 -0.04 -11.28 -9.44
N ASP A 35 -0.59 -10.40 -10.27
CA ASP A 35 -0.10 -10.13 -11.63
C ASP A 35 1.33 -9.53 -11.64
N ARG A 36 1.78 -8.95 -10.52
CA ARG A 36 3.07 -8.22 -10.41
C ARG A 36 4.08 -8.90 -9.50
N VAL A 37 3.75 -10.03 -8.86
CA VAL A 37 4.67 -10.77 -7.95
C VAL A 37 6.02 -11.08 -8.62
N SER A 38 6.04 -11.34 -9.92
CA SER A 38 7.26 -11.65 -10.67
C SER A 38 8.03 -10.42 -11.16
N SER A 39 7.43 -9.22 -11.14
CA SER A 39 8.06 -8.01 -11.69
C SER A 39 8.93 -7.28 -10.68
N ASP A 40 8.54 -7.31 -9.40
CA ASP A 40 9.26 -6.62 -8.32
C ASP A 40 9.04 -7.35 -6.99
N ALA A 41 10.10 -7.44 -6.17
CA ALA A 41 10.05 -8.12 -4.88
C ALA A 41 9.00 -7.51 -3.94
N PHE A 42 8.71 -6.19 -4.05
CA PHE A 42 7.69 -5.48 -3.29
C PHE A 42 6.34 -6.20 -3.30
N TRP A 43 5.89 -6.69 -4.46
CA TRP A 43 4.58 -7.33 -4.64
C TRP A 43 4.46 -8.69 -3.94
N SER A 44 5.60 -9.34 -3.66
CA SER A 44 5.62 -10.59 -2.89
C SER A 44 5.54 -10.37 -1.37
N GLN A 45 5.69 -9.12 -0.91
CA GLN A 45 5.76 -8.79 0.51
C GLN A 45 4.39 -8.34 1.05
N PRO A 46 4.07 -8.60 2.33
CA PRO A 46 2.83 -8.11 2.97
C PRO A 46 2.65 -6.59 2.92
N VAL A 47 3.76 -5.84 2.81
CA VAL A 47 3.72 -4.37 2.67
C VAL A 47 2.98 -3.91 1.42
N SER A 48 2.92 -4.73 0.36
CA SER A 48 2.16 -4.37 -0.85
C SER A 48 0.68 -4.17 -0.57
N ILE A 49 0.07 -5.07 0.21
CA ILE A 49 -1.31 -4.96 0.67
C ILE A 49 -1.47 -3.74 1.58
N LEU A 50 -0.54 -3.54 2.52
CA LEU A 50 -0.56 -2.39 3.41
C LEU A 50 -0.44 -1.08 2.65
N ALA A 51 0.33 -1.02 1.55
CA ALA A 51 0.45 0.15 0.71
C ALA A 51 -0.90 0.57 0.12
N TYR A 52 -1.70 -0.37 -0.39
CA TYR A 52 -3.05 -0.06 -0.88
C TYR A 52 -3.92 0.54 0.21
N PHE A 53 -3.90 -0.05 1.40
CA PHE A 53 -4.68 0.42 2.52
C PHE A 53 -4.25 1.83 2.96
N LEU A 54 -2.96 2.05 3.13
CA LEU A 54 -2.41 3.33 3.54
C LEU A 54 -2.65 4.42 2.50
N VAL A 55 -2.47 4.12 1.21
CA VAL A 55 -2.75 5.09 0.15
C VAL A 55 -4.25 5.40 0.08
N HIS A 56 -5.12 4.45 0.36
CA HIS A 56 -6.56 4.69 0.42
C HIS A 56 -6.92 5.74 1.48
N ASP A 57 -6.45 5.57 2.72
CA ASP A 57 -6.83 6.42 3.86
C ASP A 57 -5.97 7.69 3.98
N TYR A 58 -4.71 7.62 3.55
CA TYR A 58 -3.68 8.62 3.85
C TYR A 58 -2.83 9.02 2.63
N SER A 59 -3.39 9.01 1.42
CA SER A 59 -2.66 9.31 0.17
C SER A 59 -1.78 10.56 0.19
N TYR A 60 -2.10 11.59 0.97
CA TYR A 60 -1.24 12.79 1.05
C TYR A 60 -0.02 12.57 1.96
N ARG A 61 -0.15 11.75 3.00
CA ARG A 61 0.90 11.52 4.00
C ARG A 61 1.83 10.38 3.61
N VAL A 62 1.28 9.33 3.00
CA VAL A 62 2.05 8.13 2.66
C VAL A 62 3.20 8.44 1.72
N LYS A 63 3.01 9.37 0.78
CA LYS A 63 4.06 9.79 -0.14
C LYS A 63 5.28 10.34 0.58
N ASP A 64 5.08 11.26 1.52
CA ASP A 64 6.17 11.93 2.23
C ASP A 64 6.80 11.04 3.31
N ALA A 65 6.02 10.11 3.86
CA ALA A 65 6.45 9.19 4.90
C ALA A 65 6.94 7.84 4.37
N TRP A 66 6.93 7.60 3.06
CA TRP A 66 7.26 6.29 2.51
C TRP A 66 8.75 5.96 2.72
N PRO A 67 9.09 4.91 3.48
CA PRO A 67 10.48 4.67 3.87
C PRO A 67 11.29 3.88 2.84
N PHE A 68 10.70 3.53 1.68
CA PHE A 68 11.30 2.66 0.67
C PHE A 68 11.48 3.39 -0.66
N SER A 69 12.60 4.07 -0.84
CA SER A 69 12.92 4.72 -2.11
C SER A 69 12.97 3.72 -3.28
N GLU A 70 13.38 2.47 -3.02
CA GLU A 70 13.45 1.43 -4.05
C GLU A 70 12.06 0.93 -4.51
N SER A 71 10.99 1.19 -3.74
CA SER A 71 9.63 0.79 -4.12
C SER A 71 8.75 1.97 -4.53
N GLU A 72 9.34 3.12 -4.85
CA GLU A 72 8.60 4.31 -5.27
C GLU A 72 7.76 4.06 -6.54
N ASP A 73 8.31 3.33 -7.51
CA ASP A 73 7.60 2.94 -8.73
C ASP A 73 6.40 2.03 -8.41
N ALA A 74 6.58 1.08 -7.49
CA ALA A 74 5.50 0.21 -7.05
C ALA A 74 4.42 0.99 -6.28
N LEU A 75 4.83 1.95 -5.45
CA LEU A 75 3.91 2.87 -4.79
C LEU A 75 3.12 3.70 -5.81
N ALA A 76 3.76 4.24 -6.84
CA ALA A 76 3.07 4.97 -7.90
C ALA A 76 2.00 4.10 -8.61
N MET A 77 2.28 2.81 -8.82
CA MET A 77 1.29 1.86 -9.35
C MET A 77 0.10 1.68 -8.40
N VAL A 78 0.33 1.62 -7.08
CA VAL A 78 -0.74 1.56 -6.07
C VAL A 78 -1.65 2.79 -6.15
N TYR A 79 -1.09 4.00 -6.28
CA TYR A 79 -1.89 5.21 -6.47
C TYR A 79 -2.74 5.13 -7.75
N SER A 80 -2.13 4.70 -8.86
CA SER A 80 -2.80 4.55 -10.14
C SER A 80 -3.97 3.56 -10.07
N ASP A 81 -3.77 2.40 -9.45
CA ASP A 81 -4.82 1.40 -9.27
C ASP A 81 -6.00 1.91 -8.44
N LEU A 82 -5.72 2.81 -7.48
CA LEU A 82 -6.73 3.48 -6.66
C LEU A 82 -7.35 4.72 -7.34
N GLY A 83 -6.98 5.02 -8.58
CA GLY A 83 -7.44 6.21 -9.31
C GLY A 83 -6.93 7.52 -8.72
N LYS A 84 -5.84 7.48 -7.93
CA LYS A 84 -5.22 8.64 -7.30
C LYS A 84 -3.97 9.07 -8.07
N LYS A 85 -3.65 10.36 -7.99
CA LYS A 85 -2.41 10.89 -8.56
C LYS A 85 -1.26 10.71 -7.58
N PHE A 86 -0.13 10.20 -8.07
CA PHE A 86 1.12 10.12 -7.30
C PHE A 86 1.87 11.47 -7.27
N THR A 87 1.73 12.27 -8.32
CA THR A 87 2.26 13.64 -8.45
C THR A 87 1.14 14.65 -8.65
N ASN A 88 1.29 15.87 -8.10
CA ASN A 88 0.39 16.99 -8.39
C ASN A 88 0.46 17.38 -9.87
#